data_AF-A0AAD4T6B1-F1
#
_entry.id   AF-A0AAD4T6B1-F1
#
_cell.length_a   1.000
_cell.length_b   1.000
_cell.length_c   1.000
_cell.angle_alpha   90.00
_cell.angle_beta   90.00
_cell.angle_gamma   90.00
#
_symmetry.space_group_name_H-M   'P 1'
#
loop_
_entity.id
_entity.type
_entity.pdbx_description
1 polymer ?
#
loop_
_entity_poly.entity_id
_entity_poly.type
_entity_poly.pdbx_seq_one_letter_code
_entity_poly.pdbx_strand_id
1 'polypeptide(L)' 'MASSSSRAKVRVGKYHLGRTLGEGTFAKVKFARNCETGENFAIKILDKDKLLKHKMIDQIKREISTMKLIRHPNVIRMYE' A
#
# COMPACT_ATOMS: atom_id res chain seq x y z
N MET A 1 -19.65 28.82 -6.10
CA MET A 1 -18.63 28.11 -6.92
C MET A 1 -17.40 27.89 -6.05
N ALA A 2 -17.27 26.72 -5.42
CA ALA A 2 -16.09 26.41 -4.63
C ALA A 2 -15.05 25.75 -5.54
N SER A 3 -13.92 26.43 -5.75
CA SER A 3 -12.79 25.94 -6.53
C SER A 3 -12.18 24.71 -5.84
N SER A 4 -12.52 23.51 -6.31
CA SER A 4 -11.79 22.31 -5.91
C SER A 4 -10.44 22.33 -6.62
N SER A 5 -9.41 22.83 -5.93
CA SER A 5 -8.01 22.64 -6.32
C SER A 5 -7.80 21.15 -6.60
N SER A 6 -7.63 20.79 -7.87
CA SER A 6 -7.42 19.42 -8.32
C SER A 6 -6.04 18.99 -7.85
N ARG A 7 -5.95 18.54 -6.60
CA ARG A 7 -4.74 17.90 -6.07
C ARG A 7 -4.46 16.73 -7.01
N ALA A 8 -3.38 16.83 -7.79
CA ALA A 8 -3.01 15.82 -8.77
C ALA A 8 -3.09 14.44 -8.09
N LYS A 9 -3.98 13.57 -8.57
CA LYS A 9 -4.18 12.25 -7.96
C LYS A 9 -2.90 11.46 -8.16
N VAL A 10 -2.17 11.24 -7.06
CA VAL A 10 -0.95 10.43 -7.09
C VAL A 10 -1.35 9.01 -7.48
N ARG A 11 -0.73 8.48 -8.53
CA ARG A 11 -1.04 7.18 -9.10
C ARG A 11 0.16 6.25 -8.98
N VAL A 12 -0.08 4.99 -8.63
CA VAL A 12 0.92 3.92 -8.61
C VAL A 12 0.36 2.76 -9.43
N GLY A 13 0.96 2.48 -10.58
CA GLY A 13 0.43 1.49 -11.52
C GLY A 13 -1.03 1.79 -11.91
N LYS A 14 -1.93 0.83 -11.69
CA LYS A 14 -3.38 0.97 -11.94
C LYS A 14 -4.18 1.55 -10.76
N TYR A 15 -3.52 2.04 -9.71
CA TYR A 15 -4.21 2.50 -8.50
C TYR A 15 -4.05 4.01 -8.28
N HIS A 16 -5.18 4.69 -8.06
CA HIS A 16 -5.18 6.05 -7.53
C HIS A 16 -5.05 6.01 -6.02
N LEU A 17 -4.02 6.69 -5.48
CA LEU A 17 -3.83 6.83 -4.05
C LEU A 17 -4.71 7.95 -3.48
N GLY A 18 -5.36 7.64 -2.37
CA GLY A 18 -6.16 8.56 -1.57
C GLY A 18 -5.51 8.91 -0.24
N ARG A 19 -6.36 9.08 0.78
CA ARG A 19 -5.95 9.42 2.15
C ARG A 19 -5.12 8.33 2.81
N THR A 20 -4.29 8.72 3.77
CA THR A 20 -3.62 7.79 4.68
C THR A 20 -4.64 7.09 5.57
N LEU A 21 -4.55 5.78 5.69
CA LEU A 21 -5.33 4.94 6.60
C LEU A 21 -4.56 4.64 7.89
N GLY A 22 -3.23 4.59 7.82
CA GLY A 22 -2.38 4.36 8.98
C GLY A 22 -0.92 4.68 8.68
N GLU A 23 -0.15 4.92 9.74
CA GLU A 23 1.28 5.22 9.68
C GLU A 23 1.98 4.43 10.77
N GLY A 24 3.06 3.74 10.39
CA GLY A 24 3.92 3.00 11.30
C GLY A 24 5.38 3.38 11.08
N THR A 25 6.27 2.77 11.85
CA THR A 25 7.70 3.10 11.87
C THR A 25 8.39 3.07 10.50
N PHE A 26 8.05 2.06 9.69
CA PHE A 26 8.70 1.78 8.40
C PHE A 26 7.74 1.90 7.21
N ALA A 27 6.48 2.25 7.44
CA ALA A 27 5.45 2.17 6.41
C ALA A 27 4.33 3.18 6.58
N LYS A 28 3.73 3.56 5.46
CA LYS A 28 2.46 4.30 5.39
C LYS A 28 1.43 3.49 4.63
N VAL A 29 0.25 3.29 5.20
CA VAL A 29 -0.86 2.63 4.53
C VAL A 29 -1.78 3.70 3.96
N LYS A 30 -2.05 3.65 2.66
CA LYS A 30 -2.98 4.57 1.99
C LYS A 30 -4.16 3.82 1.39
N PHE A 31 -5.32 4.46 1.41
CA PHE A 31 -6.45 4.04 0.61
C PHE A 31 -6.08 4.14 -0.86
N ALA A 32 -6.50 3.17 -1.65
CA ALA A 32 -6.27 3.13 -3.07
C ALA A 32 -7.54 2.68 -3.81
N ARG A 33 -7.74 3.16 -5.03
CA ARG A 33 -8.82 2.69 -5.91
C ARG A 33 -8.24 2.22 -7.22
N ASN A 34 -8.58 1.00 -7.64
CA ASN A 34 -8.22 0.50 -8.95
C ASN A 34 -8.93 1.35 -10.02
N CYS A 35 -8.18 1.89 -10.97
CA CYS A 35 -8.67 2.75 -12.03
C CYS A 35 -9.54 2.01 -13.04
N GLU A 36 -9.34 0.70 -13.19
CA GLU A 36 -10.00 -0.13 -14.19
C GLU A 36 -11.29 -0.74 -13.63
N THR A 37 -11.21 -1.36 -12.44
CA THR A 37 -12.36 -2.06 -11.83
C THR A 37 -13.16 -1.17 -10.88
N GLY A 38 -12.58 -0.04 -10.43
CA GLY A 38 -13.19 0.81 -9.42
C GLY A 38 -13.17 0.24 -7.99
N GLU A 39 -12.59 -0.94 -7.79
CA GLU A 39 -12.48 -1.60 -6.49
C GLU A 39 -11.53 -0.86 -5.54
N ASN A 40 -11.79 -1.00 -4.24
CA ASN A 40 -11.06 -0.32 -3.18
C ASN A 40 -9.99 -1.25 -2.58
N PHE A 41 -8.80 -0.70 -2.35
CA PHE A 41 -7.64 -1.40 -1.82
C PHE A 41 -6.94 -0.56 -0.74
N ALA A 42 -6.05 -1.22 0.00
CA ALA A 42 -5.07 -0.56 0.85
C ALA A 42 -3.66 -0.84 0.31
N ILE A 43 -2.84 0.19 0.13
CA ILE A 43 -1.44 0.07 -0.31
C ILE A 43 -0.53 0.43 0.86
N LYS A 44 0.29 -0.55 1.30
CA LYS A 44 1.34 -0.36 2.30
C LYS A 44 2.64 0.05 1.60
N ILE A 45 3.01 1.31 1.76
CA ILE A 45 4.20 1.93 1.17
C ILE A 45 5.33 1.82 2.18
N LEU A 46 6.45 1.18 1.80
CA LEU A 46 7.61 0.96 2.65
C LEU A 46 8.72 1.97 2.34
N ASP A 47 9.38 2.47 3.38
CA ASP A 47 10.54 3.37 3.26
C ASP A 47 11.83 2.54 3.12
N LYS A 48 12.35 2.43 1.90
CA LYS A 48 13.51 1.58 1.59
C LYS A 48 14.76 1.95 2.39
N ASP A 49 15.01 3.24 2.60
CA ASP A 49 16.23 3.71 3.28
C ASP A 49 16.19 3.35 4.75
N LYS A 50 15.03 3.50 5.40
CA LYS A 50 14.84 3.02 6.78
C LYS A 50 15.01 1.51 6.87
N LEU A 51 14.47 0.75 5.93
CA LEU A 51 14.60 -0.71 5.94
C LEU A 51 16.04 -1.18 5.76
N LEU A 52 16.81 -0.54 4.89
CA LEU A 52 18.23 -0.81 4.69
C LEU A 52 19.02 -0.48 5.95
N LYS A 53 18.79 0.71 6.52
CA LYS A 53 19.46 1.15 7.76
C LYS A 53 19.24 0.18 8.92
N HIS A 54 18.03 -0.38 9.05
CA HIS A 54 17.68 -1.34 10.09
C HIS A 54 17.89 -2.81 9.71
N LYS A 55 18.50 -3.10 8.55
CA LYS A 55 18.77 -4.47 8.05
C LYS A 55 17.52 -5.37 8.00
N MET A 56 16.36 -4.80 7.66
CA MET A 56 15.06 -5.51 7.69
C MET A 56 14.64 -6.11 6.33
N ILE A 57 15.46 -5.97 5.29
CA ILE A 57 15.10 -6.37 3.92
C ILE A 57 14.73 -7.85 3.83
N ASP A 58 15.51 -8.74 4.44
CA ASP A 58 15.28 -10.19 4.32
C ASP A 58 14.06 -10.64 5.12
N GLN A 59 13.81 -10.02 6.28
CA GLN A 59 12.59 -10.25 7.04
C GLN A 59 11.35 -9.87 6.21
N ILE A 60 11.38 -8.70 5.56
CA ILE A 60 10.25 -8.24 4.74
C ILE A 60 10.04 -9.11 3.51
N LYS A 61 11.12 -9.53 2.83
CA LYS A 61 11.02 -10.48 1.72
C LYS A 61 10.32 -11.77 2.16
N ARG A 62 10.69 -12.31 3.33
CA ARG A 62 10.06 -13.51 3.89
C ARG A 62 8.58 -13.28 4.21
N GLU A 63 8.25 -12.18 4.87
CA GLU A 63 6.85 -11.82 5.18
C GLU A 63 6.00 -11.71 3.91
N ILE A 64 6.50 -11.04 2.87
CA ILE A 64 5.81 -10.93 1.57
C ILE A 64 5.60 -12.30 0.95
N SER A 65 6.64 -13.15 0.90
CA SER A 65 6.54 -14.50 0.33
C SER A 65 5.50 -15.34 1.05
N THR A 66 5.46 -15.29 2.39
CA THR A 66 4.44 -15.99 3.18
C THR A 66 3.03 -15.44 2.90
N MET A 67 2.86 -14.12 2.91
CA MET A 67 1.55 -13.49 2.68
C MET A 67 0.98 -13.76 1.28
N LYS A 68 1.84 -13.92 0.26
CA LYS A 68 1.41 -14.28 -1.11
C LYS A 68 0.81 -15.68 -1.21
N LEU A 69 1.19 -16.59 -0.33
CA LEU A 69 0.68 -17.97 -0.31
C LEU A 69 -0.61 -18.11 0.50
N ILE A 70 -0.88 -17.19 1.42
CA ILE A 70 -2.04 -17.28 2.31
C ILE A 70 -3.33 -16.93 1.56
N ARG A 71 -4.28 -17.87 1.60
CA ARG A 71 -5.66 -17.68 1.14
C ARG A 71 -6.61 -18.23 2.20
N HIS A 72 -7.05 -17.35 3.08
CA HIS A 72 -7.91 -17.73 4.21
C HIS A 72 -8.99 -16.67 4.42
N PRO A 73 -10.26 -17.05 4.69
CA PRO A 73 -11.37 -16.10 4.81
C PRO A 73 -11.14 -15.03 5.90
N ASN A 74 -10.41 -15.39 6.96
CA ASN A 74 -10.13 -14.49 8.10
C ASN A 74 -8.73 -13.85 8.05
N VAL A 75 -8.00 -13.98 6.94
CA VAL A 75 -6.69 -13.31 6.77
C VAL A 75 -6.76 -12.38 5.57
N ILE A 76 -6.34 -11.13 5.76
CA ILE A 76 -6.31 -10.14 4.69
C ILE A 76 -5.43 -10.66 3.55
N ARG A 77 -6.03 -10.76 2.36
CA ARG A 77 -5.34 -11.23 1.18
C ARG A 77 -4.37 -10.16 0.67
N MET A 78 -3.13 -10.57 0.42
CA MET A 78 -2.19 -9.76 -0.33
C MET A 78 -2.47 -9.91 -1.82
N TYR A 79 -2.77 -8.80 -2.47
CA TYR A 79 -2.82 -8.67 -3.92
C TYR A 79 -1.48 -8.11 -4.38
N GLU A 80 -1.03 -8.53 -5.57
CA GLU A 80 0.18 -8.08 -6.30
C GLU A 80 1.47 -7.87 -5.47
#